data_AF-A0A0A3YPR1-F1
#
_entry.id   AF-A0A0A3YPR1-F1
#
_cell.length_a   1.000
_cell.length_b   1.000
_cell.length_c   1.000
_cell.angle_alpha   90.00
_cell.angle_beta   90.00
_cell.angle_gamma   90.00
#
_symmetry.space_group_name_H-M   'P 1'
#
loop_
_entity.id
_entity.type
_entity.pdbx_description
1 polymer ?
#
loop_
_entity_poly.entity_id
_entity_poly.type
_entity_poly.pdbx_seq_one_letter_code
_entity_poly.pdbx_strand_id
1 'polypeptide(L)'
;MKRAICTGLFTVLFAPMIAAAAEAPKGLGTEEFGLSPRELVQAIEKTEEIIARCMSEQGFKYIAADVDTVRAGMSADKSLPGLSEEEFVNRYGFGVSTFYTGLAPQLSTGYSPARVGLGERNVQIFRKLSPADQAAYNRALFGDDVSSTFAVALEIEDLSRTGGCTRKAVAETFKPDQLKASHYNPQDALINKDSRMKAALGYWQREMKKAGFEYGHPDEIEPDLRNRLNALTEGGRLLVDKMSADQKAALRKLQDFERSVAAKAFKMSEEVLKPVEERIQEEMFSRKVQ
;
A
#
# COMPACT_ATOMS: atom_id res chain seq x y z
N MET A 1 -18.26 -43.37 70.35
CA MET A 1 -17.18 -42.47 69.90
C MET A 1 -17.15 -42.47 68.38
N LYS A 2 -17.71 -41.43 67.74
CA LYS A 2 -17.66 -41.23 66.29
C LYS A 2 -16.46 -40.32 65.98
N ARG A 3 -15.55 -40.71 65.08
CA ARG A 3 -14.51 -39.83 64.54
C ARG A 3 -14.76 -39.62 63.04
N ALA A 4 -14.66 -38.35 62.68
CA ALA A 4 -15.13 -37.74 61.44
C ALA A 4 -14.15 -37.92 60.28
N ILE A 5 -14.73 -37.98 59.09
CA ILE A 5 -14.08 -37.88 57.78
C ILE A 5 -13.96 -36.38 57.49
N CYS A 6 -12.73 -35.87 57.32
CA CYS A 6 -12.50 -34.52 56.80
C CYS A 6 -12.14 -34.61 55.31
N THR A 7 -13.10 -34.23 54.47
CA THR A 7 -12.96 -34.02 53.04
C THR A 7 -12.19 -32.72 52.80
N GLY A 8 -11.01 -32.80 52.19
CA GLY A 8 -10.24 -31.62 51.78
C GLY A 8 -10.75 -31.07 50.45
N LEU A 9 -11.34 -29.87 50.47
CA LEU A 9 -11.68 -29.08 49.29
C LEU A 9 -10.39 -28.56 48.63
N PHE A 10 -10.15 -28.94 47.38
CA PHE A 10 -9.17 -28.28 46.49
C PHE A 10 -9.85 -27.07 45.85
N THR A 11 -9.64 -25.88 46.37
CA THR A 11 -9.98 -24.62 45.70
C THR A 11 -8.85 -24.26 44.74
N VAL A 12 -9.01 -24.63 43.47
CA VAL A 12 -8.17 -24.12 42.38
C VAL A 12 -8.61 -22.68 42.10
N LEU A 13 -7.84 -21.72 42.61
CA LEU A 13 -7.97 -20.30 42.27
C LEU A 13 -7.58 -20.12 40.80
N PHE A 14 -8.56 -20.05 39.90
CA PHE A 14 -8.38 -19.49 38.57
C PHE A 14 -8.24 -17.96 38.72
N ALA A 15 -7.00 -17.48 38.78
CA ALA A 15 -6.73 -16.06 38.54
C ALA A 15 -6.97 -15.78 37.05
N PRO A 16 -7.84 -14.81 36.67
CA PRO A 16 -7.91 -14.37 35.30
C PRO A 16 -6.58 -13.66 35.00
N MET A 17 -5.74 -14.28 34.17
CA MET A 17 -4.65 -13.55 33.53
C MET A 17 -5.28 -12.55 32.57
N ILE A 18 -5.53 -11.33 33.07
CA ILE A 18 -5.68 -10.17 32.21
C ILE A 18 -4.29 -9.95 31.63
N ALA A 19 -4.04 -10.49 30.44
CA ALA A 19 -2.86 -10.12 29.67
C ALA A 19 -2.90 -8.60 29.51
N ALA A 20 -1.91 -7.90 30.07
CA ALA A 20 -1.76 -6.47 29.83
C ALA A 20 -1.60 -6.29 28.32
N ALA A 21 -2.55 -5.61 27.69
CA ALA A 21 -2.43 -5.22 26.28
C ALA A 21 -1.13 -4.41 26.14
N ALA A 22 -0.30 -4.78 25.17
CA ALA A 22 0.95 -4.07 24.91
C ALA A 22 0.61 -2.63 24.50
N GLU A 23 1.08 -1.62 25.23
CA GLU A 23 0.90 -0.23 24.80
C GLU A 23 1.84 0.09 23.64
N ALA A 24 1.37 0.89 22.67
CA ALA A 24 2.21 1.33 21.58
C ALA A 24 3.38 2.20 22.09
N PRO A 25 4.58 2.11 21.46
CA PRO A 25 5.69 2.99 21.78
C PRO A 25 5.29 4.47 21.67
N LYS A 26 5.73 5.29 22.63
CA LYS A 26 5.49 6.75 22.59
C LYS A 26 6.06 7.34 21.29
N GLY A 27 5.22 8.06 20.56
CA GLY A 27 5.60 8.77 19.33
C GLY A 27 5.49 7.93 18.05
N LEU A 28 5.04 6.68 18.13
CA LEU A 28 4.62 5.93 16.95
C LEU A 28 3.28 6.48 16.45
N GLY A 29 3.23 6.91 15.19
CA GLY A 29 2.01 7.37 14.54
C GLY A 29 1.23 6.25 13.87
N THR A 30 0.09 6.63 13.26
CA THR A 30 -0.88 5.71 12.67
C THR A 30 -0.91 5.70 11.15
N GLU A 31 -0.07 6.51 10.51
CA GLU A 31 -0.02 6.65 9.06
C GLU A 31 1.20 5.94 8.48
N GLU A 32 1.38 6.08 7.16
CA GLU A 32 2.49 5.50 6.39
C GLU A 32 3.85 5.79 7.06
N PHE A 33 4.70 4.77 7.09
CA PHE A 33 5.99 4.72 7.73
C PHE A 33 5.98 4.93 9.26
N GLY A 34 4.81 4.74 9.89
CA GLY A 34 4.58 4.99 11.31
C GLY A 34 4.59 6.48 11.68
N LEU A 35 4.29 7.35 10.72
CA LEU A 35 4.21 8.80 10.92
C LEU A 35 2.90 9.19 11.61
N SER A 36 2.92 10.28 12.38
CA SER A 36 1.66 10.90 12.83
C SER A 36 0.97 11.62 11.66
N PRO A 37 -0.36 11.87 11.73
CA PRO A 37 -1.08 12.62 10.70
C PRO A 37 -0.43 13.96 10.34
N ARG A 38 0.12 14.66 11.35
CA ARG A 38 0.83 15.92 11.14
C ARG A 38 2.17 15.73 10.44
N GLU A 39 2.94 14.72 10.82
CA GLU A 39 4.24 14.45 10.19
C GLU A 39 4.07 14.01 8.74
N LEU A 40 3.04 13.22 8.43
CA LEU A 40 2.72 12.83 7.06
C LEU A 40 2.39 14.05 6.19
N VAL A 41 1.53 14.95 6.66
CA VAL A 41 1.21 16.21 5.96
C VAL A 41 2.49 16.99 5.64
N GLN A 42 3.37 17.16 6.64
CA GLN A 42 4.64 17.87 6.46
C GLN A 42 5.59 17.15 5.49
N ALA A 43 5.61 15.81 5.52
CA ALA A 43 6.43 15.02 4.60
C ALA A 43 5.93 15.15 3.16
N ILE A 44 4.61 15.17 2.94
CA ILE A 44 4.01 15.37 1.61
C ILE A 44 4.36 16.75 1.07
N GLU A 45 4.08 17.82 1.83
CA GLU A 45 4.35 19.20 1.43
C GLU A 45 5.84 19.39 1.08
N LYS A 46 6.73 18.96 1.98
CA LYS A 46 8.18 19.07 1.77
C LYS A 46 8.65 18.29 0.54
N THR A 47 8.13 17.08 0.32
CA THR A 47 8.52 16.26 -0.84
C THR A 47 8.09 16.92 -2.14
N GLU A 48 6.83 17.36 -2.25
CA GLU A 48 6.29 17.99 -3.45
C GLU A 48 6.97 19.34 -3.77
N GLU A 49 7.34 20.12 -2.74
CA GLU A 49 8.17 21.32 -2.92
C GLU A 49 9.54 21.02 -3.52
N ILE A 50 10.22 19.97 -3.03
CA ILE A 50 11.53 19.57 -3.56
C ILE A 50 11.40 19.02 -4.99
N ILE A 51 10.33 18.25 -5.29
CA ILE A 51 10.05 17.78 -6.66
C ILE A 51 9.89 18.99 -7.58
N ALA A 52 9.07 19.98 -7.21
CA ALA A 52 8.84 21.17 -8.02
C ALA A 52 10.13 21.94 -8.30
N ARG A 53 10.99 22.12 -7.28
CA ARG A 53 12.31 22.75 -7.44
C ARG A 53 13.21 21.94 -8.38
N CYS A 54 13.32 20.63 -8.17
CA CYS A 54 14.14 19.76 -9.00
C CYS A 54 13.68 19.77 -10.46
N MET A 55 12.37 19.68 -10.71
CA MET A 55 11.82 19.74 -12.07
C MET A 55 12.11 21.07 -12.75
N SER A 56 12.03 22.18 -12.00
CA SER A 56 12.42 23.50 -12.51
C SER A 56 13.91 23.57 -12.86
N GLU A 57 14.80 22.96 -12.06
CA GLU A 57 16.23 22.83 -12.36
C GLU A 57 16.49 22.00 -13.62
N GLN A 58 15.64 21.01 -13.90
CA GLN A 58 15.66 20.20 -15.13
C GLN A 58 15.01 20.91 -16.33
N GLY A 59 14.54 22.16 -16.17
CA GLY A 59 13.92 22.94 -17.24
C GLY A 59 12.44 22.64 -17.49
N PHE A 60 11.80 21.87 -16.60
CA PHE A 60 10.39 21.50 -16.71
C PHE A 60 9.53 22.22 -15.68
N LYS A 61 8.35 22.66 -16.11
CA LYS A 61 7.34 23.18 -15.17
C LYS A 61 6.67 22.01 -14.43
N TYR A 62 6.70 22.04 -13.11
CA TYR A 62 5.94 21.15 -12.23
C TYR A 62 5.34 22.00 -11.11
N ILE A 63 4.10 21.73 -10.74
CA ILE A 63 3.38 22.39 -9.66
C ILE A 63 3.29 21.38 -8.53
N ALA A 64 3.84 21.69 -7.36
CA ALA A 64 3.72 20.85 -6.17
C ALA A 64 2.25 20.45 -5.96
N ALA A 65 1.98 19.14 -5.91
CA ALA A 65 0.66 18.65 -5.58
C ALA A 65 0.35 18.97 -4.12
N ASP A 66 -0.87 19.44 -3.85
CA ASP A 66 -1.32 19.64 -2.47
C ASP A 66 -1.61 18.30 -1.79
N VAL A 67 -1.70 18.33 -0.46
CA VAL A 67 -1.87 17.14 0.38
C VAL A 67 -3.15 16.37 0.01
N ASP A 68 -4.23 17.06 -0.31
CA ASP A 68 -5.50 16.42 -0.67
C ASP A 68 -5.38 15.68 -2.00
N THR A 69 -4.67 16.26 -2.96
CA THR A 69 -4.36 15.61 -4.25
C THR A 69 -3.50 14.35 -4.04
N VAL A 70 -2.45 14.43 -3.22
CA VAL A 70 -1.58 13.27 -2.93
C VAL A 70 -2.38 12.18 -2.21
N ARG A 71 -3.14 12.53 -1.16
CA ARG A 71 -4.00 11.58 -0.43
C ARG A 71 -5.08 10.96 -1.31
N ALA A 72 -5.68 11.73 -2.22
CA ALA A 72 -6.60 11.19 -3.22
C ALA A 72 -5.90 10.20 -4.15
N GLY A 73 -4.64 10.46 -4.51
CA GLY A 73 -3.82 9.51 -5.28
C GLY A 73 -3.48 8.23 -4.51
N MET A 74 -3.21 8.35 -3.20
CA MET A 74 -2.99 7.20 -2.31
C MET A 74 -4.26 6.35 -2.22
N SER A 75 -5.41 6.94 -1.92
CA SER A 75 -6.68 6.21 -1.75
C SER A 75 -7.32 5.73 -3.07
N ALA A 76 -6.77 6.16 -4.20
CA ALA A 76 -7.36 5.92 -5.51
C ALA A 76 -7.24 4.47 -5.95
N ASP A 77 -6.29 3.69 -5.46
CA ASP A 77 -6.13 2.29 -5.80
C ASP A 77 -7.21 1.36 -5.20
N LYS A 78 -8.03 1.87 -4.27
CA LYS A 78 -9.10 1.14 -3.56
C LYS A 78 -10.49 1.77 -3.73
N SER A 79 -10.58 2.91 -4.41
CA SER A 79 -11.84 3.63 -4.57
C SER A 79 -12.00 4.15 -6.00
N LEU A 80 -13.19 4.03 -6.57
CA LEU A 80 -13.56 4.66 -7.84
C LEU A 80 -14.88 5.39 -7.64
N PRO A 81 -15.01 6.66 -8.07
CA PRO A 81 -16.28 7.38 -7.96
C PRO A 81 -17.43 6.57 -8.59
N GLY A 82 -18.44 6.27 -7.77
CA GLY A 82 -19.61 5.48 -8.19
C GLY A 82 -19.47 3.96 -8.05
N LEU A 83 -18.41 3.45 -7.43
CA LEU A 83 -18.26 2.05 -7.04
C LEU A 83 -17.99 1.93 -5.54
N SER A 84 -18.60 0.93 -4.91
CA SER A 84 -18.16 0.45 -3.60
C SER A 84 -16.79 -0.22 -3.69
N GLU A 85 -16.08 -0.36 -2.56
CA GLU A 85 -14.79 -1.07 -2.50
C GLU A 85 -14.95 -2.54 -2.93
N GLU A 86 -16.03 -3.21 -2.53
CA GLU A 86 -16.33 -4.57 -2.97
C GLU A 86 -16.52 -4.65 -4.50
N GLU A 87 -17.25 -3.72 -5.10
CA GLU A 87 -17.41 -3.68 -6.56
C GLU A 87 -16.10 -3.36 -7.28
N PHE A 88 -15.27 -2.47 -6.71
CA PHE A 88 -13.95 -2.15 -7.23
C PHE A 88 -13.07 -3.40 -7.24
N VAL A 89 -12.92 -4.08 -6.10
CA VAL A 89 -12.08 -5.28 -5.94
C VAL A 89 -12.54 -6.39 -6.88
N ASN A 90 -13.85 -6.64 -7.00
CA ASN A 90 -14.37 -7.67 -7.90
C ASN A 90 -14.07 -7.36 -9.38
N ARG A 91 -14.09 -6.08 -9.79
CA ARG A 91 -13.86 -5.69 -11.19
C ARG A 91 -12.40 -5.55 -11.55
N TYR A 92 -11.59 -5.01 -10.64
CA TYR A 92 -10.24 -4.56 -10.93
C TYR A 92 -9.17 -5.23 -10.06
N GLY A 93 -9.55 -6.00 -9.05
CA GLY A 93 -8.61 -6.57 -8.09
C GLY A 93 -7.87 -5.47 -7.32
N PHE A 94 -6.54 -5.51 -7.35
CA PHE A 94 -5.68 -4.48 -6.74
C PHE A 94 -5.32 -3.36 -7.74
N GLY A 95 -5.81 -3.41 -8.98
CA GLY A 95 -5.46 -2.43 -10.01
C GLY A 95 -4.05 -2.59 -10.60
N VAL A 96 -3.27 -3.60 -10.17
CA VAL A 96 -1.85 -3.77 -10.53
C VAL A 96 -1.71 -4.13 -12.01
N SER A 97 -2.31 -5.24 -12.43
CA SER A 97 -2.27 -5.72 -13.82
C SER A 97 -3.50 -5.32 -14.63
N THR A 98 -4.63 -5.05 -13.97
CA THR A 98 -5.91 -4.71 -14.62
C THR A 98 -5.93 -3.29 -15.19
N PHE A 99 -5.19 -2.36 -14.59
CA PHE A 99 -4.99 -1.01 -15.13
C PHE A 99 -3.67 -0.83 -15.89
N TYR A 100 -2.90 -1.90 -16.07
CA TYR A 100 -1.64 -1.80 -16.79
C TYR A 100 -1.87 -1.45 -18.27
N THR A 101 -1.24 -0.35 -18.70
CA THR A 101 -1.20 0.08 -20.11
C THR A 101 0.23 0.22 -20.65
N GLY A 102 1.21 0.30 -19.76
CA GLY A 102 2.59 0.71 -20.06
C GLY A 102 2.76 2.20 -20.34
N LEU A 103 1.66 2.97 -20.37
CA LEU A 103 1.73 4.42 -20.53
C LEU A 103 2.14 5.07 -19.21
N ALA A 104 2.88 6.18 -19.30
CA ALA A 104 3.09 7.05 -18.17
C ALA A 104 1.73 7.54 -17.61
N PRO A 105 1.61 7.75 -16.28
CA PRO A 105 0.33 8.08 -15.65
C PRO A 105 -0.40 9.27 -16.29
N GLN A 106 0.33 10.29 -16.74
CA GLN A 106 -0.20 11.50 -17.39
C GLN A 106 -0.85 11.23 -18.76
N LEU A 107 -0.45 10.13 -19.42
CA LEU A 107 -0.99 9.65 -20.69
C LEU A 107 -2.10 8.61 -20.52
N SER A 108 -2.37 8.15 -19.30
CA SER A 108 -3.49 7.23 -19.07
C SER A 108 -4.82 7.88 -19.45
N THR A 109 -5.56 7.22 -20.33
CA THR A 109 -6.89 7.63 -20.79
C THR A 109 -8.00 7.21 -19.84
N GLY A 110 -7.71 6.30 -18.91
CA GLY A 110 -8.63 5.81 -17.90
C GLY A 110 -8.29 6.28 -16.50
N TYR A 111 -8.84 5.57 -15.53
CA TYR A 111 -8.54 5.75 -14.13
C TYR A 111 -7.11 5.29 -13.81
N SER A 112 -6.40 6.06 -12.99
CA SER A 112 -5.03 5.74 -12.58
C SER A 112 -4.72 6.46 -11.26
N PRO A 113 -4.48 5.74 -10.15
CA PRO A 113 -4.10 6.34 -8.87
C PRO A 113 -2.87 7.23 -8.98
N ALA A 114 -1.87 6.75 -9.73
CA ALA A 114 -0.68 7.49 -10.09
C ALA A 114 -0.97 8.82 -10.78
N ARG A 115 -1.98 8.87 -11.68
CA ARG A 115 -2.39 10.11 -12.36
C ARG A 115 -3.12 11.05 -11.39
N VAL A 116 -3.99 10.52 -10.54
CA VAL A 116 -4.72 11.31 -9.53
C VAL A 116 -3.74 12.02 -8.61
N GLY A 117 -2.74 11.30 -8.08
CA GLY A 117 -1.73 11.87 -7.17
C GLY A 117 -0.82 12.94 -7.78
N LEU A 118 -0.71 13.02 -9.11
CA LEU A 118 0.03 14.09 -9.78
C LEU A 118 -0.77 15.40 -9.89
N GLY A 119 -2.10 15.31 -9.79
CA GLY A 119 -3.00 16.43 -10.02
C GLY A 119 -3.16 16.84 -11.49
N GLU A 120 -4.36 17.30 -11.85
CA GLU A 120 -4.70 17.59 -13.24
C GLU A 120 -3.87 18.76 -13.83
N ARG A 121 -3.37 19.68 -13.00
CA ARG A 121 -2.50 20.78 -13.47
C ARG A 121 -1.19 20.26 -14.06
N ASN A 122 -0.54 19.29 -13.41
CA ASN A 122 0.69 18.68 -13.93
C ASN A 122 0.41 17.82 -15.16
N VAL A 123 -0.71 17.11 -15.19
CA VAL A 123 -1.16 16.36 -16.36
C VAL A 123 -1.35 17.29 -17.57
N GLN A 124 -1.95 18.47 -17.38
CA GLN A 124 -2.13 19.45 -18.44
C GLN A 124 -0.82 20.09 -18.92
N ILE A 125 0.13 20.32 -18.01
CA ILE A 125 1.46 20.80 -18.38
C ILE A 125 2.16 19.76 -19.25
N PHE A 126 2.17 18.50 -18.79
CA PHE A 126 2.79 17.40 -19.50
C PHE A 126 2.22 17.21 -20.92
N ARG A 127 0.89 17.24 -21.07
CA ARG A 127 0.22 17.02 -22.36
C ARG A 127 0.52 18.08 -23.42
N LYS A 128 0.99 19.27 -23.01
CA LYS A 128 1.38 20.36 -23.93
C LYS A 128 2.81 20.22 -24.44
N LEU A 129 3.59 19.29 -23.88
CA LEU A 129 4.96 19.03 -24.30
C LEU A 129 4.99 18.24 -25.61
N SER A 130 6.06 18.43 -26.39
CA SER A 130 6.35 17.58 -27.54
C SER A 130 6.60 16.13 -27.11
N PRO A 131 6.45 15.10 -27.98
CA PRO A 131 6.73 13.72 -27.60
C PRO A 131 8.14 13.50 -27.03
N ALA A 132 9.15 14.21 -27.56
CA ALA A 132 10.51 14.15 -27.04
C ALA A 132 10.61 14.75 -25.63
N ASP A 133 9.97 15.91 -25.42
CA ASP A 133 9.93 16.57 -24.11
C ASP A 133 9.10 15.77 -23.09
N GLN A 134 8.06 15.06 -23.51
CA GLN A 134 7.29 14.15 -22.65
C GLN A 134 8.17 13.01 -22.12
N ALA A 135 8.98 12.41 -22.99
CA ALA A 135 9.93 11.37 -22.58
C ALA A 135 10.98 11.93 -21.60
N ALA A 136 11.54 13.11 -21.89
CA ALA A 136 12.50 13.78 -21.02
C ALA A 136 11.87 14.20 -19.68
N TYR A 137 10.64 14.69 -19.68
CA TYR A 137 9.88 15.05 -18.47
C TYR A 137 9.68 13.85 -17.55
N ASN A 138 9.21 12.72 -18.10
CA ASN A 138 9.00 11.51 -17.30
C ASN A 138 10.29 10.94 -16.76
N ARG A 139 11.38 10.97 -17.55
CA ARG A 139 12.70 10.57 -17.07
C ARG A 139 13.22 11.49 -15.96
N ALA A 140 13.00 12.81 -16.08
CA ALA A 140 13.36 13.78 -15.06
C ALA A 140 12.54 13.58 -13.78
N LEU A 141 11.23 13.33 -13.89
CA LEU A 141 10.34 13.20 -12.75
C LEU A 141 10.49 11.85 -12.04
N PHE A 142 10.37 10.75 -12.79
CA PHE A 142 10.24 9.38 -12.24
C PHE A 142 11.47 8.49 -12.48
N GLY A 143 12.44 8.92 -13.28
CA GLY A 143 13.55 8.06 -13.70
C GLY A 143 13.08 6.96 -14.66
N ASP A 144 13.47 5.72 -14.39
CA ASP A 144 13.17 4.58 -15.27
C ASP A 144 11.80 3.92 -14.98
N ASP A 145 11.26 4.09 -13.76
CA ASP A 145 9.98 3.51 -13.34
C ASP A 145 8.89 4.58 -13.24
N VAL A 146 8.20 4.81 -14.35
CA VAL A 146 7.12 5.82 -14.45
C VAL A 146 5.87 5.47 -13.66
N SER A 147 5.77 4.25 -13.12
CA SER A 147 4.62 3.80 -12.31
C SER A 147 4.78 4.11 -10.82
N SER A 148 6.02 4.30 -10.36
CA SER A 148 6.36 4.59 -8.96
C SER A 148 6.28 6.09 -8.66
N THR A 149 5.10 6.70 -8.83
CA THR A 149 4.87 8.10 -8.45
C THR A 149 4.95 8.28 -6.94
N PHE A 150 5.09 9.53 -6.46
CA PHE A 150 5.18 9.79 -5.02
C PHE A 150 3.97 9.26 -4.25
N ALA A 151 2.75 9.57 -4.69
CA ALA A 151 1.53 9.10 -4.03
C ALA A 151 1.44 7.56 -3.96
N VAL A 152 1.79 6.86 -5.04
CA VAL A 152 1.77 5.38 -5.08
C VAL A 152 2.86 4.81 -4.17
N ALA A 153 4.08 5.33 -4.23
CA ALA A 153 5.20 4.84 -3.42
C ALA A 153 5.02 5.12 -1.93
N LEU A 154 4.36 6.22 -1.59
CA LEU A 154 3.98 6.57 -0.22
C LEU A 154 2.93 5.60 0.31
N GLU A 155 1.86 5.34 -0.46
CA GLU A 155 0.76 4.46 -0.07
C GLU A 155 1.20 3.01 0.18
N ILE A 156 2.01 2.42 -0.70
CA ILE A 156 2.51 1.05 -0.49
C ILE A 156 3.72 0.96 0.45
N GLU A 157 4.14 2.09 1.02
CA GLU A 157 5.33 2.23 1.87
C GLU A 157 6.65 1.71 1.26
N ASP A 158 6.78 1.77 -0.07
CA ASP A 158 7.98 1.37 -0.82
C ASP A 158 8.52 2.52 -1.68
N LEU A 159 9.42 3.30 -1.09
CA LEU A 159 10.12 4.40 -1.78
C LEU A 159 11.33 3.93 -2.60
N SER A 160 11.66 2.64 -2.59
CA SER A 160 12.91 2.13 -3.20
C SER A 160 12.90 2.18 -4.72
N ARG A 161 11.71 2.13 -5.31
CA ARG A 161 11.48 2.15 -6.77
C ARG A 161 11.34 3.55 -7.35
N THR A 162 11.24 4.58 -6.50
CA THR A 162 11.19 5.97 -6.97
C THR A 162 12.48 6.33 -7.73
N GLY A 163 12.34 7.12 -8.79
CA GLY A 163 13.46 7.63 -9.58
C GLY A 163 13.39 9.15 -9.80
N GLY A 164 14.35 9.69 -10.53
CA GLY A 164 14.38 11.10 -10.94
C GLY A 164 14.29 12.10 -9.78
N CYS A 165 13.55 13.19 -10.01
CA CYS A 165 13.27 14.22 -9.02
C CYS A 165 12.45 13.69 -7.84
N THR A 166 11.56 12.71 -8.06
CA THR A 166 10.85 12.05 -6.96
C THR A 166 11.83 11.35 -6.01
N ARG A 167 12.81 10.60 -6.52
CA ARG A 167 13.83 9.94 -5.69
C ARG A 167 14.66 10.92 -4.88
N LYS A 168 15.09 12.02 -5.51
CA LYS A 168 15.84 13.09 -4.83
C LYS A 168 15.04 13.66 -3.66
N ALA A 169 13.78 13.99 -3.91
CA ALA A 169 12.89 14.58 -2.91
C ALA A 169 12.62 13.65 -1.73
N VAL A 170 12.33 12.37 -1.97
CA VAL A 170 12.08 11.42 -0.88
C VAL A 170 13.34 11.14 -0.08
N ALA A 171 14.53 11.12 -0.71
CA ALA A 171 15.79 10.94 0.00
C ALA A 171 16.16 12.12 0.92
N GLU A 172 15.70 13.33 0.60
CA GLU A 172 15.85 14.53 1.44
C GLU A 172 14.78 14.64 2.54
N THR A 173 13.69 13.88 2.45
CA THR A 173 12.53 13.99 3.33
C THR A 173 12.41 12.83 4.31
N PHE A 174 12.63 11.60 3.84
CA PHE A 174 12.45 10.36 4.61
C PHE A 174 13.78 9.82 5.14
N LYS A 175 13.71 9.00 6.19
CA LYS A 175 14.87 8.35 6.79
C LYS A 175 15.45 7.29 5.85
N PRO A 176 16.77 7.01 5.88
CA PRO A 176 17.38 6.02 5.00
C PRO A 176 16.75 4.62 5.07
N ASP A 177 16.18 4.24 6.22
CA ASP A 177 15.49 2.96 6.36
C ASP A 177 14.16 2.90 5.60
N GLN A 178 13.40 4.00 5.62
CA GLN A 178 12.11 4.15 4.91
C GLN A 178 12.29 4.15 3.37
N LEU A 179 13.53 4.30 2.89
CA LEU A 179 13.86 4.28 1.46
C LEU A 179 14.05 2.88 0.87
N LYS A 180 13.93 1.82 1.68
CA LYS A 180 14.21 0.43 1.30
C LYS A 180 12.90 -0.31 1.04
N ALA A 181 12.91 -1.22 0.07
CA ALA A 181 11.81 -2.16 -0.18
C ALA A 181 11.52 -3.08 1.02
N SER A 182 12.50 -3.25 1.91
CA SER A 182 12.39 -4.06 3.11
C SER A 182 11.88 -3.28 4.32
N HIS A 183 11.55 -1.99 4.16
CA HIS A 183 10.92 -1.25 5.24
C HIS A 183 9.58 -1.90 5.56
N TYR A 184 9.26 -1.98 6.84
CA TYR A 184 8.01 -2.54 7.29
C TYR A 184 7.43 -1.62 8.34
N ASN A 185 6.15 -1.26 8.19
CA ASN A 185 5.52 -0.29 9.07
C ASN A 185 5.63 -0.77 10.52
N PRO A 186 6.22 0.04 11.42
CA PRO A 186 6.41 -0.37 12.81
C PRO A 186 5.09 -0.60 13.56
N GLN A 187 3.98 0.01 13.17
CA GLN A 187 2.65 -0.29 13.71
C GLN A 187 2.20 -1.68 13.30
N ASP A 188 2.24 -2.01 12.01
CA ASP A 188 1.85 -3.33 11.50
C ASP A 188 2.70 -4.43 12.13
N ALA A 189 4.00 -4.16 12.32
CA ALA A 189 4.92 -5.04 13.03
C ALA A 189 4.50 -5.35 14.47
N LEU A 190 3.84 -4.41 15.15
CA LEU A 190 3.33 -4.61 16.51
C LEU A 190 2.00 -5.38 16.47
N ILE A 191 1.09 -4.98 15.59
CA ILE A 191 -0.21 -5.65 15.41
C ILE A 191 -0.01 -7.13 15.06
N ASN A 192 0.89 -7.43 14.12
CA ASN A 192 1.20 -8.79 13.69
C ASN A 192 1.92 -9.64 14.75
N LYS A 193 2.44 -9.03 15.83
CA LYS A 193 2.97 -9.76 16.97
C LYS A 193 1.89 -10.19 17.96
N ASP A 194 0.73 -9.53 17.98
CA ASP A 194 -0.40 -9.86 18.85
C ASP A 194 -0.87 -11.30 18.58
N SER A 195 -1.10 -12.05 19.65
CA SER A 195 -1.55 -13.45 19.56
C SER A 195 -2.88 -13.62 18.82
N ARG A 196 -3.78 -12.64 18.91
CA ARG A 196 -5.07 -12.61 18.22
C ARG A 196 -4.86 -12.43 16.72
N MET A 197 -4.01 -11.49 16.32
CA MET A 197 -3.69 -11.29 14.91
C MET A 197 -2.98 -12.50 14.32
N LYS A 198 -2.03 -13.11 15.04
CA LYS A 198 -1.40 -14.37 14.61
C LYS A 198 -2.41 -15.50 14.38
N ALA A 199 -3.40 -15.64 15.26
CA ALA A 199 -4.46 -16.62 15.10
C ALA A 199 -5.34 -16.32 13.88
N ALA A 200 -5.69 -15.05 13.68
CA ALA A 200 -6.46 -14.57 12.53
C ALA A 200 -5.72 -14.80 11.20
N LEU A 201 -4.45 -14.44 11.13
CA LEU A 201 -3.56 -14.71 9.97
C LEU A 201 -3.42 -16.21 9.70
N GLY A 202 -3.29 -17.03 10.75
CA GLY A 202 -3.27 -18.48 10.59
C GLY A 202 -4.58 -19.05 10.01
N TYR A 203 -5.73 -18.48 10.37
CA TYR A 203 -7.01 -18.83 9.74
C TYR A 203 -7.08 -18.34 8.29
N TRP A 204 -6.69 -17.09 8.06
CA TRP A 204 -6.60 -16.47 6.74
C TRP A 204 -5.80 -17.33 5.77
N GLN A 205 -4.58 -17.74 6.15
CA GLN A 205 -3.69 -18.53 5.32
C GLN A 205 -4.33 -19.87 4.90
N ARG A 206 -5.03 -20.54 5.82
CA ARG A 206 -5.74 -21.79 5.51
C ARG A 206 -6.86 -21.57 4.50
N GLU A 207 -7.60 -20.48 4.63
CA GLU A 207 -8.70 -20.14 3.73
C GLU A 207 -8.21 -19.72 2.34
N MET A 208 -7.10 -18.99 2.26
CA MET A 208 -6.43 -18.69 0.99
C MET A 208 -5.95 -19.97 0.30
N LYS A 209 -5.31 -20.87 1.05
CA LYS A 209 -4.84 -22.17 0.53
C LYS A 209 -5.98 -23.03 -0.01
N LYS A 210 -7.11 -23.11 0.70
CA LYS A 210 -8.32 -23.81 0.21
C LYS A 210 -8.87 -23.22 -1.08
N ALA A 211 -8.73 -21.90 -1.26
CA ALA A 211 -9.12 -21.20 -2.48
C ALA A 211 -8.08 -21.34 -3.62
N GLY A 212 -6.97 -22.06 -3.38
CA GLY A 212 -5.92 -22.29 -4.38
C GLY A 212 -4.81 -21.23 -4.39
N PHE A 213 -4.74 -20.37 -3.36
CA PHE A 213 -3.71 -19.33 -3.24
C PHE A 213 -2.71 -19.68 -2.13
N GLU A 214 -1.43 -19.79 -2.49
CA GLU A 214 -0.35 -20.14 -1.57
C GLU A 214 0.36 -18.86 -1.05
N TYR A 215 -0.36 -18.08 -0.24
CA TYR A 215 0.20 -16.92 0.48
C TYR A 215 0.20 -17.17 1.99
N GLY A 216 1.28 -16.78 2.66
CA GLY A 216 1.42 -16.80 4.10
C GLY A 216 0.85 -15.56 4.78
N HIS A 217 0.80 -14.43 4.07
CA HIS A 217 0.32 -13.15 4.58
C HIS A 217 -0.33 -12.31 3.47
N PRO A 218 -1.33 -11.44 3.77
CA PRO A 218 -1.90 -10.51 2.79
C PRO A 218 -0.86 -9.65 2.06
N ASP A 219 0.11 -9.11 2.81
CA ASP A 219 1.18 -8.24 2.31
C ASP A 219 2.06 -8.88 1.21
N GLU A 220 1.98 -10.21 1.01
CA GLU A 220 2.73 -10.91 -0.03
C GLU A 220 2.07 -10.82 -1.42
N ILE A 221 0.77 -10.51 -1.49
CA ILE A 221 -0.02 -10.63 -2.73
C ILE A 221 0.39 -9.57 -3.75
N GLU A 222 0.32 -8.29 -3.39
CA GLU A 222 0.65 -7.20 -4.32
C GLU A 222 2.10 -7.22 -4.80
N PRO A 223 3.12 -7.44 -3.95
CA PRO A 223 4.50 -7.61 -4.41
C PRO A 223 4.66 -8.74 -5.43
N ASP A 224 4.00 -9.89 -5.21
CA ASP A 224 4.01 -11.00 -6.17
C ASP A 224 3.35 -10.61 -7.50
N LEU A 225 2.17 -9.98 -7.46
CA LEU A 225 1.49 -9.48 -8.66
C LEU A 225 2.34 -8.48 -9.45
N ARG A 226 2.99 -7.53 -8.76
CA ARG A 226 3.89 -6.54 -9.37
C ARG A 226 5.11 -7.21 -10.00
N ASN A 227 5.70 -8.21 -9.32
CA ASN A 227 6.84 -8.96 -9.86
C ASN A 227 6.45 -9.74 -11.13
N ARG A 228 5.29 -10.41 -11.12
CA ARG A 228 4.77 -11.12 -12.30
C ARG A 228 4.50 -10.15 -13.45
N LEU A 229 3.89 -9.00 -13.16
CA LEU A 229 3.63 -7.98 -14.17
C LEU A 229 4.94 -7.43 -14.76
N ASN A 230 5.92 -7.09 -13.91
CA ASN A 230 7.22 -6.58 -14.33
C ASN A 230 7.94 -7.57 -15.26
N ALA A 231 7.90 -8.87 -14.93
CA ALA A 231 8.48 -9.91 -15.77
C ALA A 231 7.83 -9.98 -17.17
N LEU A 232 6.51 -9.77 -17.25
CA LEU A 232 5.75 -9.76 -18.51
C LEU A 232 5.99 -8.51 -19.37
N THR A 233 6.43 -7.41 -18.76
CA THR A 233 6.35 -6.05 -19.32
C THR A 233 7.70 -5.32 -19.36
N GLU A 234 8.80 -6.05 -19.22
CA GLU A 234 10.17 -5.50 -19.22
C GLU A 234 10.39 -4.45 -18.11
N GLY A 235 9.80 -4.69 -16.94
CA GLY A 235 9.81 -3.76 -15.81
C GLY A 235 8.82 -2.61 -16.01
N GLY A 236 7.65 -2.88 -16.59
CA GLY A 236 6.58 -1.90 -16.79
C GLY A 236 6.73 -1.01 -18.04
N ARG A 237 7.78 -1.19 -18.84
CA ARG A 237 8.10 -0.34 -20.01
C ARG A 237 7.39 -0.75 -21.30
N LEU A 238 6.90 -1.98 -21.38
CA LEU A 238 6.29 -2.51 -22.60
C LEU A 238 4.82 -2.11 -22.72
N LEU A 239 4.51 -1.20 -23.64
CA LEU A 239 3.13 -0.83 -23.95
C LEU A 239 2.29 -2.06 -24.34
N VAL A 240 1.05 -2.11 -23.84
CA VAL A 240 0.13 -3.24 -24.10
C VAL A 240 -0.12 -3.44 -25.59
N ASP A 241 -0.16 -2.37 -26.39
CA ASP A 241 -0.34 -2.47 -27.84
C ASP A 241 0.84 -3.17 -28.54
N LYS A 242 2.07 -2.99 -28.01
CA LYS A 242 3.31 -3.60 -28.50
C LYS A 242 3.56 -5.01 -27.99
N MET A 243 2.82 -5.49 -27.00
CA MET A 243 2.94 -6.87 -26.51
C MET A 243 2.62 -7.90 -27.61
N SER A 244 3.37 -9.00 -27.63
CA SER A 244 3.08 -10.18 -28.46
C SER A 244 1.74 -10.83 -28.09
N ALA A 245 1.26 -11.75 -28.92
CA ALA A 245 0.03 -12.49 -28.64
C ALA A 245 0.14 -13.30 -27.33
N ASP A 246 1.28 -13.96 -27.11
CA ASP A 246 1.54 -14.74 -25.90
C ASP A 246 1.63 -13.87 -24.66
N GLN A 247 2.29 -12.70 -24.75
CA GLN A 247 2.36 -11.72 -23.67
C GLN A 247 0.97 -11.19 -23.31
N LYS A 248 0.13 -10.88 -24.30
CA LYS A 248 -1.27 -10.45 -24.07
C LYS A 248 -2.10 -11.56 -23.41
N ALA A 249 -1.91 -12.81 -23.81
CA ALA A 249 -2.56 -13.95 -23.17
C ALA A 249 -2.09 -14.14 -21.71
N ALA A 250 -0.79 -13.98 -21.44
CA ALA A 250 -0.23 -14.05 -20.10
C ALA A 250 -0.71 -12.90 -19.20
N LEU A 251 -0.80 -11.67 -19.74
CA LEU A 251 -1.36 -10.53 -19.02
C LEU A 251 -2.82 -10.78 -18.64
N ARG A 252 -3.64 -11.31 -19.54
CA ARG A 252 -5.04 -11.68 -19.22
C ARG A 252 -5.13 -12.71 -18.10
N LYS A 253 -4.27 -13.74 -18.13
CA LYS A 253 -4.20 -14.73 -17.05
C LYS A 253 -3.81 -14.10 -15.71
N LEU A 254 -2.87 -13.16 -15.72
CA LEU A 254 -2.48 -12.42 -14.52
C LEU A 254 -3.64 -11.55 -13.99
N GLN A 255 -4.39 -10.90 -14.88
CA GLN A 255 -5.57 -10.10 -14.53
C GLN A 255 -6.70 -10.95 -13.94
N ASP A 256 -6.94 -12.15 -14.48
CA ASP A 256 -7.92 -13.11 -13.94
C ASP A 256 -7.47 -13.61 -12.55
N PHE A 257 -6.18 -13.93 -12.40
CA PHE A 257 -5.60 -14.33 -11.13
C PHE A 257 -5.73 -13.21 -10.08
N GLU A 258 -5.37 -11.98 -10.44
CA GLU A 258 -5.45 -10.80 -9.58
C GLU A 258 -6.87 -10.57 -9.06
N ARG A 259 -7.88 -10.55 -9.94
CA ARG A 259 -9.28 -10.39 -9.51
C ARG A 259 -9.69 -11.48 -8.52
N SER A 260 -9.30 -12.73 -8.79
CA SER A 260 -9.70 -13.88 -7.97
C SER A 260 -9.06 -13.84 -6.58
N VAL A 261 -7.75 -13.56 -6.51
CA VAL A 261 -7.04 -13.45 -5.23
C VAL A 261 -7.51 -12.22 -4.45
N ALA A 262 -7.72 -11.08 -5.11
CA ALA A 262 -8.16 -9.86 -4.48
C ALA A 262 -9.56 -10.01 -3.86
N ALA A 263 -10.53 -10.59 -4.59
CA ALA A 263 -11.87 -10.80 -4.06
C ALA A 263 -11.87 -11.69 -2.82
N LYS A 264 -11.08 -12.78 -2.81
CA LYS A 264 -10.94 -13.65 -1.64
C LYS A 264 -10.21 -12.94 -0.50
N ALA A 265 -9.12 -12.23 -0.79
CA ALA A 265 -8.34 -11.51 0.22
C ALA A 265 -9.17 -10.40 0.88
N PHE A 266 -9.90 -9.61 0.09
CA PHE A 266 -10.80 -8.57 0.59
C PHE A 266 -11.87 -9.13 1.52
N LYS A 267 -12.60 -10.17 1.09
CA LYS A 267 -13.59 -10.83 1.94
C LYS A 267 -13.00 -11.28 3.28
N MET A 268 -11.82 -11.92 3.23
CA MET A 268 -11.15 -12.40 4.43
C MET A 268 -10.62 -11.25 5.30
N SER A 269 -10.25 -10.13 4.69
CA SER A 269 -9.85 -8.92 5.42
C SER A 269 -11.04 -8.37 6.21
N GLU A 270 -12.18 -8.13 5.56
CA GLU A 270 -13.42 -7.64 6.18
C GLU A 270 -13.93 -8.56 7.29
N GLU A 271 -13.99 -9.87 7.04
CA GLU A 271 -14.63 -10.83 7.96
C GLU A 271 -13.72 -11.27 9.11
N VAL A 272 -12.39 -11.17 8.96
CA VAL A 272 -11.44 -11.80 9.88
C VAL A 272 -10.37 -10.84 10.36
N LEU A 273 -9.67 -10.14 9.46
CA LEU A 273 -8.49 -9.37 9.84
C LEU A 273 -8.86 -8.01 10.42
N LYS A 274 -9.64 -7.20 9.69
CA LYS A 274 -10.01 -5.84 10.11
C LYS A 274 -10.65 -5.79 11.51
N PRO A 275 -11.63 -6.65 11.87
CA PRO A 275 -12.23 -6.59 13.21
C PRO A 275 -11.24 -6.89 14.34
N VAL A 276 -10.23 -7.72 14.07
CA VAL A 276 -9.17 -8.04 15.04
C VAL A 276 -8.17 -6.91 15.11
N GLU A 277 -7.77 -6.37 13.96
CA GLU A 277 -6.86 -5.25 13.84
C GLU A 277 -7.40 -4.00 14.53
N GLU A 278 -8.62 -3.56 14.19
CA GLU A 278 -9.26 -2.37 14.77
C GLU A 278 -9.29 -2.46 16.29
N ARG A 279 -9.64 -3.62 16.85
CA ARG A 279 -9.64 -3.84 18.29
C ARG A 279 -8.24 -3.76 18.91
N ILE A 280 -7.23 -4.32 18.24
CA ILE A 280 -5.84 -4.20 18.69
C ILE A 280 -5.43 -2.72 18.65
N GLN A 281 -5.73 -2.02 17.56
CA GLN A 281 -5.39 -0.61 17.39
C GLN A 281 -6.06 0.26 18.47
N GLU A 282 -7.35 0.06 18.73
CA GLU A 282 -8.07 0.74 19.81
C GLU A 282 -7.41 0.48 21.17
N GLU A 283 -7.04 -0.75 21.49
CA GLU A 283 -6.42 -1.08 22.77
C GLU A 283 -4.98 -0.53 22.92
N MET A 284 -4.22 -0.47 21.82
CA MET A 284 -2.80 -0.10 21.79
C MET A 284 -2.55 1.40 21.61
N PHE A 285 -3.38 2.10 20.84
CA PHE A 285 -3.16 3.48 20.39
C PHE A 285 -4.21 4.49 20.89
N SER A 286 -5.31 4.04 21.49
CA SER A 286 -6.20 4.96 22.20
C SER A 286 -5.48 5.53 23.41
N ARG A 287 -5.38 6.86 23.51
CA ARG A 287 -4.95 7.52 24.75
C ARG A 287 -5.91 7.11 25.85
N LYS A 288 -5.51 6.19 26.74
CA LYS A 288 -6.17 6.06 28.04
C LYS A 288 -5.98 7.40 28.74
N VAL A 289 -7.06 8.16 28.83
CA VAL A 289 -7.12 9.31 29.74
C VAL A 289 -6.92 8.72 31.13
N GLN A 290 -5.71 8.89 31.67
CA GLN A 290 -5.45 8.73 33.10
C GLN A 290 -5.82 10.03 33.81
#